data_AF-A0A961A214-F1
#
_entry.id   AF-A0A961A214-F1
#
_cell.length_a   1.000
_cell.length_b   1.000
_cell.length_c   1.000
_cell.angle_alpha   90.00
_cell.angle_beta   90.00
_cell.angle_gamma   90.00
#
_symmetry.space_group_name_H-M   'P 1'
#
loop_
_entity.id
_entity.type
_entity.pdbx_description
1 polymer ?
#
loop_
_entity_poly.entity_id
_entity_poly.type
_entity_poly.pdbx_seq_one_letter_code
_entity_poly.pdbx_strand_id
1 'polypeptide(L)'
;MNCLHCNAQNPEDAMFCGECGRRFGEELPQAQQAGPPPSPPPPPAPPLPPTADPGPAGYSAGPATTPLAPPPSMAGYVQRNNTSGTGPQAILPDEANGWTFAGCLPFGLYAFTHNMAGWGALSCLGTVIPPLHWVYFFVIGASGRQMAWKMRQFSDIESYKGTMQAWNIAGMIWLGISIGYWILMGMISAFDPSSSTNLLNIIQ
;
A
#
# COMPACT_ATOMS: atom_id res chain seq x y z
N MET A 1 -30.48 -1.84 -25.60
CA MET A 1 -30.62 -2.58 -24.31
C MET A 1 -30.24 -1.71 -23.12
N ASN A 2 -30.70 -2.03 -21.90
CA ASN A 2 -30.37 -1.29 -20.68
C ASN A 2 -29.28 -2.01 -19.88
N CYS A 3 -28.33 -1.27 -19.31
CA CYS A 3 -27.29 -1.84 -18.46
C CYS A 3 -27.86 -2.32 -17.11
N LEU A 4 -27.62 -3.57 -16.74
CA LEU A 4 -28.09 -4.12 -15.45
C LEU A 4 -27.41 -3.49 -14.22
N HIS A 5 -26.29 -2.79 -14.41
CA HIS A 5 -25.54 -2.14 -13.32
C HIS A 5 -25.93 -0.68 -13.07
N CYS A 6 -26.02 0.13 -14.13
CA CYS A 6 -26.30 1.57 -14.00
C CYS A 6 -27.59 2.03 -14.69
N ASN A 7 -28.32 1.10 -15.31
CA ASN A 7 -29.57 1.34 -16.04
C ASN A 7 -29.48 2.30 -17.25
N ALA A 8 -28.28 2.64 -17.71
CA ALA A 8 -28.07 3.45 -18.91
C ALA A 8 -28.55 2.73 -20.17
N GLN A 9 -29.10 3.49 -21.12
CA GLN A 9 -29.57 2.97 -22.41
C GLN A 9 -28.40 2.88 -23.39
N ASN A 10 -28.20 1.71 -23.98
CA ASN A 10 -27.09 1.40 -24.88
C ASN A 10 -27.60 0.79 -26.20
N PRO A 11 -26.84 0.93 -27.31
CA PRO A 11 -27.12 0.25 -28.57
C PRO A 11 -27.28 -1.28 -28.38
N GLU A 12 -28.03 -1.95 -29.24
CA GLU A 12 -28.24 -3.40 -29.13
C GLU A 12 -27.01 -4.22 -29.51
N ASP A 13 -26.09 -3.64 -30.28
CA ASP A 13 -24.80 -4.22 -30.69
C ASP A 13 -23.62 -3.83 -29.77
N ALA A 14 -23.88 -3.05 -28.72
CA ALA A 14 -22.83 -2.59 -27.81
C ALA A 14 -22.24 -3.76 -27.01
N MET A 15 -20.91 -3.93 -27.04
CA MET A 15 -20.21 -4.90 -26.20
C MET A 15 -19.98 -4.42 -24.76
N PHE A 16 -19.97 -3.09 -24.54
CA PHE A 16 -19.72 -2.46 -23.24
C PHE A 16 -20.70 -1.30 -23.01
N CYS A 17 -21.01 -1.02 -21.76
CA CYS A 17 -21.80 0.13 -21.37
C CYS A 17 -21.00 1.43 -21.53
N GLY A 18 -21.51 2.41 -22.29
CA GLY A 18 -20.83 3.70 -22.51
C GLY A 18 -20.70 4.58 -21.27
N GLU A 19 -21.54 4.37 -20.26
CA GLU A 19 -21.53 5.13 -19.00
C GLU A 19 -20.64 4.48 -17.93
N CYS A 20 -20.78 3.17 -17.69
CA CYS A 20 -20.09 2.48 -16.59
C CYS A 20 -18.93 1.56 -17.02
N GLY A 21 -18.73 1.35 -18.32
CA GLY A 21 -17.61 0.57 -18.88
C GLY A 21 -17.69 -0.96 -18.74
N ARG A 22 -18.74 -1.52 -18.10
CA ARG A 22 -18.89 -2.98 -17.96
C ARG A 22 -19.33 -3.65 -19.26
N ARG A 23 -18.89 -4.89 -19.45
CA ARG A 23 -19.26 -5.73 -20.60
C ARG A 23 -20.67 -6.28 -20.43
N PHE A 24 -21.43 -6.33 -21.53
CA PHE A 24 -22.70 -7.07 -21.56
C PHE A 24 -22.42 -8.57 -21.66
N GLY A 25 -23.12 -9.40 -20.88
CA GLY A 25 -22.98 -10.87 -20.94
C GLY A 25 -21.95 -11.48 -19.99
N GLU A 26 -21.37 -10.73 -19.05
CA GLU A 26 -20.81 -11.35 -17.85
C GLU A 26 -21.97 -11.80 -16.95
N GLU A 27 -22.43 -13.05 -17.16
CA GLU A 27 -23.09 -13.79 -16.08
C GLU A 27 -22.12 -13.82 -14.90
N LEU A 28 -22.59 -13.41 -13.73
CA LEU A 28 -21.89 -13.59 -12.48
C LEU A 28 -21.31 -15.01 -12.46
N PRO A 29 -19.99 -15.20 -12.24
CA PRO A 29 -19.48 -16.52 -11.96
C PRO A 29 -20.32 -17.09 -10.81
N GLN A 30 -21.04 -18.18 -11.05
CA GLN A 30 -21.61 -19.00 -10.01
C GLN A 30 -20.46 -19.65 -9.22
N ALA A 31 -19.77 -18.84 -8.43
CA ALA A 31 -18.85 -19.30 -7.42
C ALA A 31 -19.69 -19.82 -6.24
N GLN A 32 -19.63 -21.14 -6.05
CA GLN A 32 -20.05 -21.86 -4.84
C GLN A 32 -21.52 -21.73 -4.40
N GLN A 33 -22.39 -22.53 -5.01
CA GLN A 33 -23.31 -23.37 -4.22
C GLN A 33 -22.62 -24.70 -3.89
N ALA A 34 -21.50 -24.64 -3.17
CA ALA A 34 -21.13 -25.72 -2.27
C ALA A 34 -21.72 -25.33 -0.92
N GLY A 35 -22.41 -26.26 -0.25
CA GLY A 35 -22.92 -26.01 1.11
C GLY A 35 -21.82 -25.47 2.03
N PRO A 36 -22.19 -24.74 3.10
CA PRO A 36 -21.21 -24.17 4.01
C PRO A 36 -20.26 -25.27 4.50
N PRO A 37 -18.93 -25.07 4.43
CA PRO A 37 -17.99 -25.98 5.08
C PRO A 37 -18.33 -26.07 6.58
N PRO A 38 -18.13 -27.24 7.22
CA PRO A 38 -18.34 -27.35 8.66
C PRO A 38 -17.51 -26.28 9.37
N SER A 39 -18.16 -25.52 10.25
CA SER A 39 -17.54 -24.44 10.99
C SER A 39 -16.28 -24.97 11.70
N PRO A 40 -15.12 -24.29 11.58
CA PRO A 40 -13.98 -24.62 12.40
C PRO A 40 -14.37 -24.52 13.89
N PRO A 41 -13.83 -25.37 14.77
CA PRO A 41 -14.09 -25.26 16.19
C PRO A 41 -13.76 -23.85 16.67
N PRO A 42 -14.57 -23.28 17.58
CA PRO A 42 -14.34 -21.93 18.06
C PRO A 42 -12.94 -21.82 18.66
N PRO A 43 -12.21 -20.71 18.40
CA PRO A 43 -10.93 -20.48 19.05
C PRO A 43 -11.11 -20.50 20.58
N PRO A 44 -10.11 -20.97 21.34
CA PRO A 44 -10.15 -20.95 22.79
C PRO A 44 -10.43 -19.53 23.27
N ALA A 45 -11.40 -19.40 24.19
CA ALA A 45 -11.82 -18.12 24.72
C ALA A 45 -10.60 -17.35 25.26
N PRO A 46 -10.46 -16.05 24.96
CA PRO A 46 -9.45 -15.23 25.59
C PRO A 46 -9.60 -15.28 27.11
N PRO A 47 -8.50 -15.28 27.88
CA PRO A 47 -8.56 -15.29 29.33
C PRO A 47 -9.43 -14.12 29.81
N LEU A 48 -10.39 -14.45 30.68
CA LEU A 48 -11.29 -13.49 31.28
C LEU A 48 -10.47 -12.35 31.92
N PRO A 49 -10.85 -11.08 31.72
CA PRO A 49 -10.23 -9.99 32.45
C PRO A 49 -10.41 -10.22 33.96
N PRO A 50 -9.44 -9.79 34.79
CA PRO A 50 -9.54 -9.91 36.23
C PRO A 50 -10.83 -9.24 36.71
N THR A 51 -11.60 -9.99 37.50
CA THR A 51 -12.83 -9.57 38.17
C THR A 51 -12.58 -8.25 38.91
N ALA A 52 -13.19 -7.17 38.42
CA ALA A 52 -13.31 -5.93 39.17
C ALA A 52 -14.21 -6.16 40.39
N ASP A 53 -13.80 -5.60 41.53
CA ASP A 53 -14.50 -5.66 42.81
C ASP A 53 -15.99 -5.26 42.72
N PRO A 54 -16.85 -5.84 43.58
CA PRO A 54 -18.26 -5.49 43.64
C PRO A 54 -18.47 -4.13 44.32
N GLY A 55 -18.74 -3.09 43.52
CA GLY A 55 -19.35 -1.85 43.99
C GLY A 55 -20.84 -2.06 44.34
N PRO A 56 -21.42 -1.28 45.27
CA PRO A 56 -22.71 -1.60 45.84
C PRO A 56 -23.89 -1.25 44.91
N ALA A 57 -24.80 -2.23 44.86
CA ALA A 57 -26.25 -2.17 44.63
C ALA A 57 -26.87 -0.89 44.04
N GLY A 58 -27.52 -1.06 42.88
CA GLY A 58 -28.77 -0.33 42.61
C GLY A 58 -29.08 -0.01 41.16
N TYR A 59 -29.39 -1.01 40.32
CA TYR A 59 -30.25 -0.75 39.16
C TYR A 59 -31.12 -1.97 38.84
N SER A 60 -32.42 -1.74 38.96
CA SER A 60 -33.55 -2.62 38.70
C SER A 60 -33.64 -2.98 37.22
N ALA A 61 -33.98 -4.23 36.92
CA ALA A 61 -34.24 -4.70 35.56
C ALA A 61 -35.53 -4.07 34.99
N GLY A 62 -35.41 -3.30 33.91
CA GLY A 62 -36.53 -2.94 33.04
C GLY A 62 -36.78 -4.00 31.97
N PRO A 63 -37.99 -4.09 31.39
CA PRO A 63 -38.36 -5.17 30.48
C PRO A 63 -37.70 -5.02 29.11
N ALA A 64 -37.38 -6.18 28.53
CA ALA A 64 -36.75 -6.35 27.23
C ALA A 64 -37.46 -5.58 26.12
N THR A 65 -36.81 -4.55 25.59
CA THR A 65 -37.13 -3.99 24.27
C THR A 65 -35.86 -3.61 23.54
N THR A 66 -35.81 -4.01 22.27
CA THR A 66 -34.88 -3.56 21.21
C THR A 66 -33.48 -4.22 21.18
N PRO A 67 -33.07 -4.83 20.05
CA PRO A 67 -31.66 -5.13 19.80
C PRO A 67 -30.86 -3.84 19.91
N LEU A 68 -29.88 -3.78 20.80
CA LEU A 68 -28.98 -2.63 20.88
C LEU A 68 -28.30 -2.45 19.52
N ALA A 69 -28.44 -1.26 18.96
CA ALA A 69 -27.60 -0.83 17.86
C ALA A 69 -26.12 -1.03 18.26
N PRO A 70 -25.27 -1.51 17.34
CA PRO A 70 -23.85 -1.66 17.62
C PRO A 70 -23.25 -0.31 18.07
N PRO A 71 -22.24 -0.32 18.96
CA PRO A 71 -21.67 0.89 19.52
C PRO A 71 -21.19 1.85 18.41
N PRO A 72 -21.30 3.17 18.57
CA PRO A 72 -21.06 4.17 17.54
C PRO A 72 -19.58 4.35 17.15
N SER A 73 -18.71 3.35 17.37
CA SER A 73 -17.27 3.45 17.14
C SER A 73 -16.70 2.61 16.00
N MET A 74 -17.50 1.85 15.23
CA MET A 74 -16.96 1.03 14.13
C MET A 74 -17.75 1.03 12.81
N ALA A 75 -18.94 1.64 12.76
CA ALA A 75 -19.82 1.61 11.57
C ALA A 75 -19.94 2.95 10.83
N GLY A 76 -19.19 3.98 11.23
CA GLY A 76 -19.40 5.38 10.83
C GLY A 76 -18.46 5.99 9.79
N TYR A 77 -17.32 5.37 9.45
CA TYR A 77 -16.42 5.87 8.39
C TYR A 77 -16.58 5.08 7.10
N VAL A 78 -17.82 4.83 6.68
CA VAL A 78 -18.08 4.52 5.28
C VAL A 78 -17.67 5.76 4.48
N GLN A 79 -16.42 5.78 4.04
CA GLN A 79 -15.87 6.78 3.15
C GLN A 79 -16.62 6.71 1.82
N ARG A 80 -17.64 7.55 1.68
CA ARG A 80 -18.35 7.69 0.39
C ARG A 80 -17.52 8.43 -0.66
N ASN A 81 -16.33 8.93 -0.31
CA ASN A 81 -15.51 9.82 -1.16
C ASN A 81 -14.03 9.41 -1.30
N ASN A 82 -13.58 8.27 -0.77
CA ASN A 82 -12.19 7.84 -1.01
C ASN A 82 -12.08 7.08 -2.32
N THR A 83 -11.15 7.56 -3.14
CA THR A 83 -10.86 7.02 -4.46
C THR A 83 -9.48 6.39 -4.54
N SER A 84 -8.78 6.22 -3.41
CA SER A 84 -7.54 5.44 -3.38
C SER A 84 -7.79 4.04 -3.95
N GLY A 85 -6.81 3.46 -4.62
CA GLY A 85 -6.92 2.13 -5.21
C GLY A 85 -7.91 1.98 -6.37
N THR A 86 -8.56 3.05 -6.86
CA THR A 86 -9.43 2.98 -8.05
C THR A 86 -8.67 3.12 -9.37
N GLY A 87 -7.34 3.04 -9.31
CA GLY A 87 -6.46 3.06 -10.46
C GLY A 87 -6.36 4.47 -11.08
N PRO A 88 -6.32 4.58 -12.42
CA PRO A 88 -6.15 5.87 -13.09
C PRO A 88 -7.25 6.90 -12.80
N GLN A 89 -8.44 6.45 -12.39
CA GLN A 89 -9.60 7.29 -12.08
C GLN A 89 -9.60 7.82 -10.64
N ALA A 90 -8.57 7.52 -9.85
CA ALA A 90 -8.45 8.03 -8.48
C ALA A 90 -8.31 9.55 -8.49
N ILE A 91 -9.15 10.23 -7.69
CA ILE A 91 -9.02 11.65 -7.41
C ILE A 91 -7.86 11.81 -6.43
N LEU A 92 -6.84 12.57 -6.84
CA LEU A 92 -5.65 12.78 -6.02
C LEU A 92 -5.95 13.81 -4.94
N PRO A 93 -5.77 13.47 -3.66
CA PRO A 93 -5.77 14.47 -2.60
C PRO A 93 -4.49 15.32 -2.71
N ASP A 94 -4.53 16.55 -2.22
CA ASP A 94 -3.39 17.47 -2.28
C ASP A 94 -2.16 16.88 -1.57
N GLU A 95 -2.36 16.05 -0.54
CA GLU A 95 -1.30 15.36 0.19
C GLU A 95 -0.61 14.26 -0.63
N ALA A 96 -1.18 13.83 -1.76
CA ALA A 96 -0.49 12.93 -2.67
C ALA A 96 0.56 13.64 -3.53
N ASN A 97 0.56 14.97 -3.55
CA ASN A 97 1.57 15.76 -4.25
C ASN A 97 2.85 15.85 -3.43
N GLY A 98 3.99 15.75 -4.12
CA GLY A 98 5.31 16.00 -3.57
C GLY A 98 6.24 14.79 -3.61
N TRP A 99 7.45 15.02 -3.10
CA TRP A 99 8.53 14.04 -3.17
C TRP A 99 8.38 12.92 -2.14
N THR A 100 8.86 11.73 -2.48
CA THR A 100 9.10 10.63 -1.53
C THR A 100 10.52 10.07 -1.63
N PHE A 101 11.13 9.78 -0.48
CA PHE A 101 12.43 9.09 -0.42
C PHE A 101 12.30 7.57 -0.47
N ALA A 102 11.09 7.03 -0.58
CA ALA A 102 10.88 5.59 -0.63
C ALA A 102 11.57 4.91 -1.84
N GLY A 103 11.83 5.66 -2.91
CA GLY A 103 12.61 5.19 -4.06
C GLY A 103 14.09 4.91 -3.76
N CYS A 104 14.62 5.35 -2.60
CA CYS A 104 15.96 4.97 -2.16
C CYS A 104 16.02 3.51 -1.69
N LEU A 105 14.90 2.90 -1.32
CA LEU A 105 14.88 1.55 -0.79
C LEU A 105 15.17 0.54 -1.91
N PRO A 106 16.02 -0.45 -1.65
CA PRO A 106 16.46 -1.39 -2.68
C PRO A 106 15.35 -2.41 -3.01
N PHE A 107 15.58 -3.15 -4.09
CA PHE A 107 14.76 -4.30 -4.50
C PHE A 107 13.27 -4.01 -4.68
N GLY A 108 12.91 -2.77 -5.03
CA GLY A 108 11.53 -2.40 -5.33
C GLY A 108 10.59 -2.53 -4.14
N LEU A 109 11.09 -2.57 -2.90
CA LEU A 109 10.30 -2.83 -1.70
C LEU A 109 9.08 -1.90 -1.59
N TYR A 110 9.27 -0.62 -1.83
CA TYR A 110 8.18 0.36 -1.88
C TYR A 110 7.17 0.05 -2.99
N ALA A 111 7.65 -0.28 -4.19
CA ALA A 111 6.79 -0.51 -5.33
C ALA A 111 5.94 -1.78 -5.18
N PHE A 112 6.52 -2.88 -4.71
CA PHE A 112 5.78 -4.12 -4.48
C PHE A 112 4.72 -3.99 -3.39
N THR A 113 5.03 -3.28 -2.29
CA THR A 113 4.06 -3.06 -1.20
C THR A 113 2.86 -2.20 -1.58
N HIS A 114 2.94 -1.51 -2.72
CA HIS A 114 1.90 -0.61 -3.21
C HIS A 114 1.35 -1.07 -4.57
N ASN A 115 1.44 -2.36 -4.88
CA ASN A 115 0.91 -2.97 -6.11
C ASN A 115 1.47 -2.40 -7.42
N MET A 116 2.66 -1.81 -7.38
CA MET A 116 3.37 -1.27 -8.55
C MET A 116 4.43 -2.26 -9.06
N ALA A 117 4.04 -3.51 -9.33
CA ALA A 117 4.98 -4.61 -9.59
C ALA A 117 5.97 -4.32 -10.73
N GLY A 118 5.54 -3.64 -11.81
CA GLY A 118 6.43 -3.25 -12.92
C GLY A 118 7.57 -2.31 -12.47
N TRP A 119 7.26 -1.34 -11.62
CA TRP A 119 8.27 -0.47 -11.00
C TRP A 119 9.16 -1.24 -10.02
N GLY A 120 8.61 -2.20 -9.30
CA GLY A 120 9.38 -3.09 -8.42
C GLY A 120 10.41 -3.91 -9.20
N ALA A 121 10.01 -4.51 -10.31
CA ALA A 121 10.92 -5.24 -11.21
C ALA A 121 12.00 -4.32 -11.79
N LEU A 122 11.64 -3.10 -12.21
CA LEU A 122 12.61 -2.10 -12.67
C LEU A 122 13.65 -1.76 -11.61
N SER A 123 13.22 -1.61 -10.34
CA SER A 123 14.14 -1.37 -9.23
C SER A 123 15.10 -2.52 -8.99
N CYS A 124 14.63 -3.78 -9.08
CA CYS A 124 15.50 -4.96 -8.95
C CYS A 124 16.57 -4.97 -10.04
N LEU A 125 16.20 -4.71 -11.30
CA LEU A 125 17.18 -4.58 -12.39
C LEU A 125 18.14 -3.40 -12.16
N GLY A 126 17.61 -2.29 -11.63
CA GLY A 126 18.40 -1.11 -11.27
C GLY A 126 19.50 -1.40 -10.25
N THR A 127 19.32 -2.34 -9.33
CA THR A 127 20.38 -2.70 -8.37
C THR A 127 21.65 -3.24 -9.03
N VAL A 128 21.55 -3.79 -10.24
CA VAL A 128 22.69 -4.28 -11.03
C VAL A 128 23.10 -3.26 -12.11
N ILE A 129 22.18 -2.40 -12.52
CA ILE A 129 22.38 -1.39 -13.58
C ILE A 129 22.17 0.01 -12.97
N PRO A 130 23.22 0.66 -12.43
CA PRO A 130 23.08 1.89 -11.65
C PRO A 130 22.31 3.03 -12.35
N PRO A 131 22.51 3.31 -13.66
CA PRO A 131 21.73 4.33 -14.36
C PRO A 131 20.21 4.08 -14.33
N LEU A 132 19.80 2.81 -14.39
CA LEU A 132 18.39 2.43 -14.33
C LEU A 132 17.81 2.64 -12.93
N HIS A 133 18.62 2.43 -11.89
CA HIS A 133 18.22 2.76 -10.52
C HIS A 133 18.00 4.26 -10.33
N TRP A 134 18.82 5.12 -10.95
CA TRP A 134 18.61 6.56 -10.90
C TRP A 134 17.30 6.98 -11.55
N VAL A 135 16.95 6.41 -12.71
CA VAL A 135 15.64 6.64 -13.34
C VAL A 135 14.51 6.23 -12.40
N TYR A 136 14.61 5.03 -11.81
CA TYR A 136 13.63 4.56 -10.82
C TYR A 136 13.50 5.52 -9.64
N PHE A 137 14.62 5.94 -9.05
CA PHE A 137 14.66 6.86 -7.92
C PHE A 137 13.96 8.18 -8.22
N PHE A 138 14.23 8.80 -9.37
CA PHE A 138 13.59 10.07 -9.71
C PHE A 138 12.11 9.93 -10.02
N VAL A 139 11.70 8.89 -10.74
CA VAL A 139 10.27 8.71 -11.07
C VAL A 139 9.45 8.34 -9.84
N ILE A 140 9.93 7.40 -9.02
CA ILE A 140 9.26 7.07 -7.76
C ILE A 140 9.35 8.23 -6.78
N GLY A 141 10.44 8.98 -6.77
CA GLY A 141 10.57 10.17 -5.93
C GLY A 141 9.52 11.21 -6.25
N ALA A 142 9.35 11.56 -7.53
CA ALA A 142 8.42 12.60 -7.95
C ALA A 142 6.95 12.14 -7.94
N SER A 143 6.68 10.88 -8.31
CA SER A 143 5.32 10.40 -8.60
C SER A 143 4.89 9.22 -7.74
N GLY A 144 5.77 8.65 -6.92
CA GLY A 144 5.49 7.44 -6.14
C GLY A 144 4.30 7.60 -5.21
N ARG A 145 4.17 8.75 -4.54
CA ARG A 145 3.03 9.08 -3.66
C ARG A 145 1.69 9.04 -4.38
N GLN A 146 1.64 9.61 -5.58
CA GLN A 146 0.47 9.61 -6.44
C GLN A 146 0.13 8.19 -6.93
N MET A 147 1.15 7.44 -7.36
CA MET A 147 0.96 6.06 -7.82
C MET A 147 0.49 5.15 -6.67
N ALA A 148 1.06 5.31 -5.48
CA ALA A 148 0.63 4.62 -4.27
C ALA A 148 -0.85 4.86 -3.97
N TRP A 149 -1.30 6.11 -4.05
CA TRP A 149 -2.72 6.43 -3.89
C TRP A 149 -3.58 5.75 -4.95
N LYS A 150 -3.17 5.77 -6.22
CA LYS A 150 -3.91 5.13 -7.33
C LYS A 150 -4.00 3.61 -7.19
N MET A 151 -2.95 2.95 -6.70
CA MET A 151 -2.79 1.49 -6.78
C MET A 151 -3.09 0.74 -5.46
N ARG A 152 -3.06 1.44 -4.32
CA ARG A 152 -3.30 0.84 -3.00
C ARG A 152 -4.53 1.48 -2.36
N GLN A 153 -5.40 0.63 -1.80
CA GLN A 153 -6.53 1.06 -0.97
C GLN A 153 -6.03 1.48 0.41
N PHE A 154 -6.42 2.69 0.83
CA PHE A 154 -6.22 3.22 2.18
C PHE A 154 -7.58 3.42 2.86
N SER A 155 -7.63 3.34 4.19
CA SER A 155 -8.86 3.55 4.96
C SER A 155 -9.28 5.01 5.01
N ASP A 156 -8.31 5.94 4.94
CA ASP A 156 -8.47 7.37 5.11
C ASP A 156 -7.18 8.13 4.75
N ILE A 157 -7.27 9.46 4.70
CA ILE A 157 -6.14 10.32 4.31
C ILE A 157 -5.05 10.34 5.39
N GLU A 158 -5.42 10.19 6.67
CA GLU A 158 -4.48 10.13 7.79
C GLU A 158 -3.64 8.85 7.74
N SER A 159 -4.27 7.71 7.45
CA SER A 159 -3.65 6.40 7.24
C SER A 159 -2.67 6.43 6.07
N TYR A 160 -3.05 7.10 4.97
CA TYR A 160 -2.15 7.34 3.85
C TYR A 160 -0.95 8.20 4.24
N LYS A 161 -1.17 9.35 4.91
CA LYS A 161 -0.10 10.26 5.35
C LYS A 161 0.88 9.57 6.29
N GLY A 162 0.38 8.84 7.29
CA GLY A 162 1.21 8.08 8.22
C GLY A 162 2.06 7.03 7.49
N THR A 163 1.46 6.31 6.54
CA THR A 163 2.18 5.34 5.71
C THR A 163 3.29 6.02 4.89
N MET A 164 2.97 7.09 4.16
CA MET A 164 3.94 7.82 3.33
C MET A 164 5.07 8.44 4.17
N GLN A 165 4.76 8.93 5.36
CA GLN A 165 5.76 9.46 6.29
C GLN A 165 6.72 8.35 6.74
N ALA A 166 6.22 7.17 7.10
CA ALA A 166 7.05 6.03 7.49
C ALA A 166 8.00 5.61 6.35
N TRP A 167 7.49 5.54 5.11
CA TRP A 167 8.31 5.24 3.94
C TRP A 167 9.36 6.31 3.64
N ASN A 168 9.02 7.58 3.81
CA ASN A 168 9.99 8.67 3.67
C ASN A 168 11.13 8.56 4.69
N ILE A 169 10.80 8.32 5.95
CA ILE A 169 11.79 8.14 7.02
C ILE A 169 12.68 6.93 6.70
N ALA A 170 12.09 5.78 6.37
CA ALA A 170 12.84 4.58 6.01
C ALA A 170 13.78 4.82 4.82
N GLY A 171 13.29 5.49 3.78
CA GLY A 171 14.07 5.86 2.60
C GLY A 171 15.25 6.78 2.93
N MET A 172 15.03 7.81 3.76
CA MET A 172 16.10 8.71 4.18
C MET A 172 17.16 8.01 5.04
N ILE A 173 16.74 7.15 5.98
CA ILE A 173 17.67 6.34 6.79
C ILE A 173 18.53 5.47 5.87
N TRP A 174 17.90 4.77 4.92
CA TRP A 174 18.62 3.92 3.98
C TRP A 174 19.58 4.71 3.08
N LEU A 175 19.16 5.88 2.60
CA LEU A 175 20.02 6.78 1.82
C LEU A 175 21.26 7.19 2.63
N GLY A 176 21.08 7.57 3.90
CA GLY A 176 22.19 7.91 4.80
C GLY A 176 23.17 6.75 5.00
N ILE A 177 22.66 5.54 5.24
CA ILE A 177 23.48 4.33 5.35
C ILE A 177 24.25 4.07 4.05
N SER A 178 23.59 4.19 2.90
CA SER A 178 24.20 3.94 1.60
C SER A 178 25.31 4.94 1.30
N ILE A 179 25.09 6.23 1.55
CA ILE A 179 26.12 7.27 1.39
C ILE A 179 27.30 7.01 2.33
N GLY A 180 27.02 6.70 3.60
CA GLY A 180 28.07 6.37 4.58
C GLY A 180 28.91 5.16 4.17
N TYR A 181 28.27 4.11 3.64
CA TYR A 181 28.96 2.94 3.10
C TYR A 181 29.89 3.29 1.93
N TRP A 182 29.41 4.07 0.95
CA TRP A 182 30.23 4.46 -0.20
C TRP A 182 31.41 5.36 0.19
N ILE A 183 31.20 6.29 1.13
CA ILE A 183 32.29 7.12 1.67
C ILE A 183 33.33 6.23 2.36
N LEU A 184 32.88 5.32 3.24
CA LEU A 184 33.76 4.39 3.95
C LEU A 184 34.56 3.52 2.98
N MET A 185 33.91 2.94 1.97
CA MET A 185 34.58 2.14 0.96
C MET A 185 35.57 2.95 0.13
N GLY A 186 35.19 4.17 -0.28
CA GLY A 186 36.10 5.08 -0.97
C GLY A 186 37.34 5.43 -0.15
N MET A 187 37.18 5.65 1.17
CA MET A 187 38.32 5.85 2.06
C MET A 187 39.20 4.60 2.13
N ILE A 188 38.63 3.40 2.35
CA ILE A 188 39.39 2.15 2.40
C ILE A 188 40.20 1.95 1.12
N SER A 189 39.60 2.18 -0.05
CA SER A 189 40.29 2.07 -1.34
C SER A 189 41.41 3.09 -1.52
N ALA A 190 41.26 4.30 -0.98
CA ALA A 190 42.31 5.33 -1.01
C ALA A 190 43.52 5.00 -0.13
N PHE A 191 43.36 4.15 0.89
CA PHE A 191 44.43 3.74 1.81
C PHE A 191 45.05 2.37 1.47
N ASP A 192 44.71 1.74 0.33
CA ASP A 192 45.31 0.48 -0.08
C ASP A 192 46.76 0.70 -0.58
N PRO A 193 47.79 0.25 0.17
CA PRO A 193 49.19 0.46 -0.18
C PRO A 193 49.62 -0.27 -1.47
N SER A 194 48.83 -1.24 -1.95
CA SER A 194 49.10 -1.92 -3.22
C SER A 194 48.91 -1.00 -4.45
N SER A 195 48.14 0.09 -4.31
CA SER A 195 47.97 1.11 -5.35
C SER A 195 49.28 1.85 -5.64
N SER A 196 50.11 2.12 -4.62
CA SER A 196 51.42 2.76 -4.75
C SER A 196 52.49 1.89 -5.42
N THR A 197 52.43 0.56 -5.28
CA THR A 197 53.40 -0.36 -5.88
C THR A 197 53.31 -0.47 -7.41
N ASN A 198 52.15 -0.23 -8.01
CA ASN A 198 51.99 -0.28 -9.48
C ASN A 198 52.62 0.93 -10.19
N LEU A 199 52.75 2.09 -9.54
CA LEU A 199 53.40 3.26 -10.15
C LEU A 199 54.91 3.09 -10.28
N LEU A 200 55.56 2.35 -9.38
CA LEU A 200 57.01 2.12 -9.44
C LEU A 200 57.42 1.10 -10.53
N ASN A 201 56.56 0.12 -10.83
CA ASN A 201 56.84 -0.89 -11.87
C ASN A 201 56.61 -0.38 -13.31
N ILE A 202 55.94 0.76 -13.51
CA ILE A 202 55.75 1.37 -14.84
C ILE A 202 56.94 2.29 -15.22
N ILE A 203 57.75 2.67 -14.24
CA ILE A 203 58.90 3.59 -14.42
C ILE A 203 60.23 2.81 -14.59
N GLN A 204 60.20 1.47 -14.50
CA GLN A 204 61.34 0.59 -14.76
C GLN A 204 61.23 -0.08 -16.13
#